data_AF-A0A0B7AWB4-F1
#
_entry.id   AF-A0A0B7AWB4-F1
#
_cell.length_a   1.000
_cell.length_b   1.000
_cell.length_c   1.000
_cell.angle_alpha   90.00
_cell.angle_beta   90.00
_cell.angle_gamma   90.00
#
_symmetry.space_group_name_H-M   'P 1'
#
loop_
_entity.id
_entity.type
_entity.pdbx_description
1 polymer ?
#
loop_
_entity_poly.entity_id
_entity_poly.type
_entity_poly.pdbx_seq_one_letter_code
_entity_poly.pdbx_strand_id
1 'polypeptide(L)'
;MHKLLTRRNSVSVKSTKLAEDARQSTNGDSCSILEDMNIFYLRQLASSVKDHVLQHKIDHEIKMREGIARLLMVSKHPAQILEVTKNLLSTNIRILAYMSELQRLKALEILGNSISPEGNQLPCTAQVSVSDIRIPLMWRDTDHFKNKGDYRRYAVFCVLK
;
A
#
# COMPACT_ATOMS: atom_id res chain seq x y z
N MET A 1 0.88 -15.99 34.46
CA MET A 1 1.76 -16.02 33.28
C MET A 1 1.06 -15.32 32.12
N HIS A 2 1.50 -14.10 31.78
CA HIS A 2 0.87 -13.26 30.75
C HIS A 2 1.21 -13.74 29.34
N LYS A 3 0.19 -14.00 28.52
CA LYS A 3 0.34 -14.23 27.08
C LYS A 3 0.63 -12.90 26.39
N LEU A 4 1.83 -12.75 25.83
CA LEU A 4 2.19 -11.66 24.94
C LEU A 4 1.39 -11.81 23.63
N LEU A 5 0.52 -10.84 23.36
CA LEU A 5 -0.26 -10.75 22.14
C LEU A 5 0.67 -10.28 21.01
N THR A 6 1.23 -11.21 20.24
CA THR A 6 2.01 -10.90 19.04
C THR A 6 1.09 -10.29 17.98
N ARG A 7 1.11 -8.96 17.83
CA ARG A 7 0.52 -8.29 16.65
C ARG A 7 1.23 -8.83 15.40
N ARG A 8 0.48 -9.53 14.55
CA ARG A 8 0.93 -9.93 13.21
C ARG A 8 1.03 -8.67 12.35
N ASN A 9 2.24 -8.15 12.18
CA ASN A 9 2.53 -7.22 11.09
C ASN A 9 2.38 -7.98 9.78
N SER A 10 1.38 -7.61 8.99
CA SER A 10 1.15 -8.18 7.66
C SER A 10 2.19 -7.62 6.70
N VAL A 11 3.29 -8.35 6.49
CA VAL A 11 4.21 -8.08 5.38
C VAL A 11 3.54 -8.60 4.10
N SER A 12 3.05 -7.70 3.26
CA SER A 12 2.53 -8.06 1.94
C SER A 12 3.72 -8.21 0.98
N VAL A 13 4.29 -9.42 0.91
CA VAL A 13 5.26 -9.77 -0.12
C VAL A 13 4.50 -10.07 -1.41
N LYS A 14 4.25 -9.05 -2.24
CA LYS A 14 3.79 -9.28 -3.61
C LYS A 14 4.98 -9.71 -4.46
N SER A 15 5.28 -11.01 -4.44
CA SER A 15 6.15 -11.65 -5.43
C SER A 15 5.32 -11.92 -6.66
N THR A 16 5.46 -11.13 -7.71
CA THR A 16 4.66 -11.33 -8.92
C THR A 16 5.49 -11.13 -10.17
N LYS A 17 5.28 -12.03 -11.13
CA LYS A 17 5.70 -12.02 -12.52
C LYS A 17 5.06 -10.83 -13.29
N LEU A 18 5.14 -9.62 -12.75
CA LEU A 18 4.37 -8.44 -13.17
C LEU A 18 4.79 -7.86 -14.52
N ALA A 19 5.94 -8.24 -15.06
CA ALA A 19 6.42 -7.67 -16.32
C ALA A 19 5.70 -8.22 -17.56
N GLU A 20 5.16 -9.44 -17.49
CA GLU A 20 4.36 -10.05 -18.58
C GLU A 20 2.85 -9.86 -18.35
N ASP A 21 2.37 -9.96 -17.11
CA ASP A 21 0.94 -9.75 -16.78
C ASP A 21 0.47 -8.30 -16.97
N ALA A 22 1.36 -7.30 -16.92
CA ALA A 22 1.01 -5.91 -17.20
C ALA A 22 0.65 -5.64 -18.67
N ARG A 23 0.96 -6.57 -19.59
CA ARG A 23 0.53 -6.51 -21.00
C ARG A 23 -0.63 -7.46 -21.32
N GLN A 24 -0.87 -8.51 -20.52
CA GLN A 24 -2.00 -9.42 -20.70
C GLN A 24 -3.29 -8.93 -20.00
N SER A 25 -3.20 -8.08 -18.98
CA SER A 25 -4.35 -7.45 -18.31
C SER A 25 -4.81 -6.17 -19.00
N THR A 26 -4.79 -6.12 -20.33
CA THR A 26 -5.45 -5.07 -21.14
C THR A 26 -6.70 -5.59 -21.85
N ASN A 27 -7.28 -6.68 -21.36
CA ASN A 27 -8.63 -7.09 -21.73
C ASN A 27 -9.61 -6.70 -20.61
N GLY A 28 -10.20 -5.51 -20.77
CA GLY A 28 -11.56 -5.20 -20.36
C GLY A 28 -11.80 -4.88 -18.89
N ASP A 29 -11.67 -3.60 -18.55
CA ASP A 29 -12.56 -2.77 -17.70
C ASP A 29 -12.86 -3.17 -16.24
N SER A 30 -12.71 -4.41 -15.83
CA SER A 30 -13.24 -4.92 -14.55
C SER A 30 -12.37 -4.58 -13.33
N CYS A 31 -11.05 -4.46 -13.50
CA CYS A 31 -10.12 -4.21 -12.38
C CYS A 31 -10.00 -2.73 -11.99
N SER A 32 -10.12 -1.80 -12.95
CA SER A 32 -10.16 -0.35 -12.68
C SER A 32 -11.48 0.05 -12.02
N ILE A 33 -12.60 -0.48 -12.51
CA ILE A 33 -13.94 -0.20 -11.97
C ILE A 33 -14.04 -0.58 -10.48
N LEU A 34 -13.46 -1.70 -10.04
CA LEU A 34 -13.55 -2.10 -8.64
C LEU A 34 -12.71 -1.22 -7.70
N GLU A 35 -11.53 -0.76 -8.15
CA GLU A 35 -10.69 0.19 -7.41
C GLU A 35 -11.33 1.59 -7.39
N ASP A 36 -11.94 2.01 -8.50
CA ASP A 36 -12.60 3.31 -8.62
C ASP A 36 -13.94 3.35 -7.88
N MET A 37 -14.69 2.24 -7.84
CA MET A 37 -15.87 2.07 -6.98
C MET A 37 -15.50 2.12 -5.51
N ASN A 38 -14.39 1.48 -5.10
CA ASN A 38 -13.86 1.61 -3.75
C ASN A 38 -13.50 3.06 -3.45
N ILE A 39 -12.82 3.77 -4.35
CA ILE A 39 -12.47 5.19 -4.15
C ILE A 39 -13.72 6.07 -4.02
N PHE A 40 -14.76 5.86 -4.84
CA PHE A 40 -16.01 6.62 -4.76
C PHE A 40 -16.77 6.35 -3.47
N TYR A 41 -16.93 5.08 -3.06
CA TYR A 41 -17.53 4.73 -1.77
C TYR A 41 -16.73 5.31 -0.60
N LEU A 42 -15.40 5.31 -0.70
CA LEU A 42 -14.52 5.86 0.33
C LEU A 42 -14.59 7.39 0.40
N ARG A 43 -14.72 8.09 -0.74
CA ARG A 43 -14.93 9.56 -0.81
C ARG A 43 -16.28 9.96 -0.22
N GLN A 44 -17.33 9.17 -0.46
CA GLN A 44 -18.65 9.39 0.12
C GLN A 44 -18.67 9.23 1.65
N LEU A 45 -17.90 8.29 2.20
CA LEU A 45 -17.72 8.16 3.66
C LEU A 45 -16.96 9.33 4.28
N ALA A 46 -16.08 9.92 3.48
CA ALA A 46 -15.17 11.01 3.82
C ALA A 46 -15.86 12.38 3.94
N SER A 47 -16.85 12.64 3.08
CA SER A 47 -17.59 13.92 3.03
C SER A 47 -18.34 14.28 4.33
N SER A 48 -18.46 13.38 5.30
CA SER A 48 -19.16 13.65 6.58
C SER A 48 -18.23 13.98 7.76
N VAL A 49 -16.92 14.17 7.54
CA VAL A 49 -15.94 14.33 8.63
C VAL A 49 -15.32 15.73 8.61
N LYS A 50 -15.17 16.35 9.79
CA LYS A 50 -14.50 17.66 9.98
C LYS A 50 -12.97 17.61 9.78
N ASP A 51 -12.40 16.44 9.52
CA ASP A 51 -10.96 16.24 9.33
C ASP A 51 -10.50 16.66 7.92
N HIS A 52 -10.62 17.95 7.65
CA HIS A 52 -10.25 18.58 6.37
C HIS A 52 -8.79 18.28 5.96
N VAL A 53 -7.89 18.08 6.93
CA VAL A 53 -6.48 17.76 6.66
C VAL A 53 -6.33 16.38 6.05
N LEU A 54 -7.00 15.36 6.61
CA LEU A 54 -6.90 13.98 6.12
C LEU A 54 -7.63 13.81 4.78
N GLN A 55 -8.76 14.49 4.61
CA GLN A 55 -9.46 14.60 3.32
C GLN A 55 -8.58 15.19 2.23
N HIS A 56 -7.92 16.32 2.52
CA HIS A 56 -7.05 16.96 1.56
C HIS A 56 -5.86 16.06 1.16
N LYS A 57 -5.29 15.30 2.10
CA LYS A 57 -4.25 14.30 1.81
C LYS A 57 -4.75 13.19 0.90
N ILE A 58 -5.97 12.69 1.14
CA ILE A 58 -6.63 11.69 0.28
C ILE A 58 -6.82 12.24 -1.13
N ASP A 59 -7.43 13.42 -1.27
CA ASP A 59 -7.73 14.03 -2.57
C ASP A 59 -6.45 14.30 -3.37
N HIS A 60 -5.40 14.75 -2.69
CA HIS A 60 -4.08 14.92 -3.28
C HIS A 60 -3.53 13.59 -3.81
N GLU A 61 -3.56 12.51 -3.00
CA GLU A 61 -3.07 11.21 -3.45
C GLU A 61 -3.93 10.61 -4.58
N ILE A 62 -5.24 10.84 -4.62
CA ILE A 62 -6.09 10.43 -5.75
C ILE A 62 -5.64 11.13 -7.04
N LYS A 63 -5.42 12.46 -6.99
CA LYS A 63 -4.91 13.21 -8.14
C LYS A 63 -3.52 12.73 -8.58
N MET A 64 -2.65 12.39 -7.62
CA MET A 64 -1.34 11.79 -7.91
C MET A 64 -1.49 10.44 -8.60
N ARG A 65 -2.38 9.56 -8.12
CA ARG A 65 -2.69 8.24 -8.74
C ARG A 65 -3.07 8.41 -10.20
N GLU A 66 -3.97 9.33 -10.50
CA GLU A 66 -4.42 9.62 -11.87
C GLU A 66 -3.26 10.10 -12.77
N GLY A 67 -2.41 11.00 -12.25
CA GLY A 67 -1.22 11.47 -12.97
C GLY A 67 -0.23 10.34 -13.25
N ILE A 68 0.01 9.48 -12.27
CA ILE A 68 0.90 8.32 -12.38
C ILE A 68 0.33 7.29 -13.37
N ALA A 69 -0.98 7.05 -13.34
CA ALA A 69 -1.64 6.15 -14.28
C ALA A 69 -1.47 6.63 -15.74
N ARG A 70 -1.63 7.94 -15.99
CA ARG A 70 -1.34 8.55 -17.29
C ARG A 70 0.12 8.39 -17.69
N LEU A 71 1.05 8.61 -16.76
CA LEU A 71 2.48 8.42 -17.00
C LEU A 71 2.82 6.96 -17.32
N LEU A 72 2.14 5.99 -16.68
CA LEU A 72 2.35 4.57 -16.91
C LEU A 72 1.97 4.17 -18.33
N MET A 73 0.84 4.69 -18.83
CA MET A 73 0.37 4.42 -20.20
C MET A 73 1.37 4.91 -21.27
N VAL A 74 2.06 6.02 -21.03
CA VAL A 74 3.03 6.58 -22.00
C VAL A 74 4.46 6.06 -21.81
N SER A 75 4.72 5.32 -20.73
CA SER A 75 6.05 4.80 -20.41
C SER A 75 6.45 3.66 -21.34
N LYS A 76 7.60 3.79 -22.01
CA LYS A 76 8.10 2.79 -22.97
C LYS A 76 9.32 2.03 -22.47
N HIS A 77 10.12 2.66 -21.61
CA HIS A 77 11.36 2.07 -21.12
C HIS A 77 11.14 1.25 -19.84
N PRO A 78 11.70 0.03 -19.73
CA PRO A 78 11.47 -0.82 -18.55
C PRO A 78 11.81 -0.17 -17.21
N ALA A 79 12.87 0.64 -17.15
CA ALA A 79 13.24 1.36 -15.93
C ALA A 79 12.21 2.44 -15.54
N GLN A 80 11.63 3.13 -16.52
CA GLN A 80 10.58 4.12 -16.28
C GLN A 80 9.30 3.42 -15.80
N ILE A 81 8.88 2.37 -16.50
CA ILE A 81 7.69 1.58 -16.13
C ILE A 81 7.81 1.08 -14.69
N LEU A 82 8.99 0.60 -14.30
CA LEU A 82 9.25 0.12 -12.95
C LEU A 82 9.05 1.22 -11.90
N GLU A 83 9.66 2.38 -12.09
CA GLU A 83 9.55 3.51 -11.15
C GLU A 83 8.12 4.04 -11.07
N VAL A 84 7.44 4.14 -12.21
CA VAL A 84 6.04 4.59 -12.27
C VAL A 84 5.12 3.59 -11.56
N THR A 85 5.34 2.28 -11.76
CA THR A 85 4.57 1.22 -11.08
C THR A 85 4.80 1.24 -9.57
N LYS A 86 6.06 1.42 -9.12
CA LYS A 86 6.38 1.60 -7.69
C LYS A 86 5.62 2.78 -7.09
N ASN A 87 5.59 3.91 -7.79
CA ASN A 87 4.88 5.10 -7.35
C ASN A 87 3.36 4.88 -7.30
N LEU A 88 2.79 4.19 -8.29
CA LEU A 88 1.37 3.84 -8.32
C LEU A 88 0.99 2.98 -7.10
N LEU A 89 1.78 1.94 -6.82
CA LEU A 89 1.59 1.10 -5.65
C LEU A 89 1.70 1.90 -4.34
N SER A 90 2.71 2.75 -4.24
CA SER A 90 2.93 3.59 -3.05
C SER A 90 1.75 4.53 -2.80
N THR A 91 1.23 5.19 -3.84
CA THR A 91 0.07 6.09 -3.71
C THR A 91 -1.19 5.32 -3.33
N ASN A 92 -1.44 4.14 -3.92
CA ASN A 92 -2.56 3.29 -3.52
C ASN A 92 -2.50 2.93 -2.02
N ILE A 93 -1.32 2.56 -1.52
CA ILE A 93 -1.13 2.24 -0.10
C ILE A 93 -1.38 3.47 0.80
N ARG A 94 -0.94 4.67 0.38
CA ARG A 94 -1.20 5.91 1.12
C ARG A 94 -2.67 6.27 1.18
N ILE A 95 -3.40 6.16 0.06
CA ILE A 95 -4.86 6.39 0.02
C ILE A 95 -5.54 5.47 1.03
N LEU A 96 -5.25 4.17 0.98
CA LEU A 96 -5.82 3.20 1.92
C LEU A 96 -5.44 3.52 3.37
N ALA A 97 -4.20 3.93 3.63
CA ALA A 97 -3.74 4.29 4.97
C ALA A 97 -4.50 5.49 5.55
N TYR A 98 -4.64 6.56 4.77
CA TYR A 98 -5.38 7.74 5.20
C TYR A 98 -6.86 7.45 5.36
N MET A 99 -7.44 6.64 4.48
CA MET A 99 -8.83 6.22 4.59
C MET A 99 -9.10 5.37 5.84
N SER A 100 -8.24 4.40 6.15
CA SER A 100 -8.38 3.59 7.36
C SER A 100 -8.31 4.44 8.63
N GLU A 101 -7.41 5.45 8.66
CA GLU A 101 -7.32 6.36 9.80
C GLU A 101 -8.56 7.25 9.92
N LEU A 102 -9.06 7.76 8.80
CA LEU A 102 -10.28 8.55 8.76
C LEU A 102 -11.50 7.75 9.25
N GLN A 103 -11.63 6.50 8.81
CA GLN A 103 -12.68 5.59 9.27
C GLN A 103 -12.57 5.32 10.77
N ARG A 104 -11.34 5.16 11.30
CA ARG A 104 -11.09 4.98 12.73
C ARG A 104 -11.55 6.20 13.54
N LEU A 105 -11.24 7.41 13.08
CA LEU A 105 -11.66 8.66 13.74
C LEU A 105 -13.18 8.80 13.74
N LYS A 106 -13.83 8.50 12.61
CA LYS A 106 -15.30 8.49 12.51
C LYS A 106 -15.95 7.45 13.43
N ALA A 107 -15.37 6.25 13.53
CA ALA A 107 -15.87 5.22 14.43
C ALA A 107 -15.79 5.67 15.90
N LEU A 108 -14.73 6.39 16.30
CA LEU A 108 -14.62 6.96 17.64
C LEU A 108 -15.63 8.09 17.90
N GLU A 109 -15.89 8.94 16.91
CA GLU A 109 -16.91 9.99 17.00
C GLU A 109 -18.32 9.39 17.19
N ILE A 110 -18.65 8.34 16.44
CA ILE A 110 -19.98 7.69 16.48
C ILE A 110 -20.18 6.85 17.74
N LEU A 111 -19.17 6.08 18.15
CA LEU A 111 -19.27 5.18 19.32
C LEU A 111 -19.21 5.96 20.65
N GLY A 112 -18.92 7.26 20.60
CA GLY A 112 -18.63 8.08 21.78
C GLY A 112 -17.31 7.66 22.44
N ASN A 113 -16.62 8.61 23.08
CA ASN A 113 -15.36 8.38 23.83
C ASN A 113 -15.59 7.49 25.08
N SER A 114 -15.97 6.22 24.89
CA SER A 114 -16.38 5.31 25.97
C SER A 114 -15.31 4.29 26.34
N ILE A 115 -14.03 4.67 26.23
CA ILE A 115 -12.93 3.93 26.85
C ILE A 115 -12.04 4.95 27.55
N SER A 116 -12.52 5.44 28.69
CA SER A 116 -11.60 5.83 29.75
C SER A 116 -10.95 4.53 30.22
N PRO A 117 -9.61 4.39 30.22
CA PRO A 117 -8.98 3.25 30.85
C PRO A 117 -9.41 3.26 32.32
N GLU A 118 -10.27 2.32 32.72
CA GLU A 118 -10.56 2.09 34.13
C GLU A 118 -9.27 1.58 34.79
N GLY A 119 -8.56 2.51 35.43
CA GLY A 119 -7.31 2.26 36.15
C GLY A 119 -6.21 3.27 35.80
N ASN A 120 -5.40 3.64 36.80
CA ASN A 120 -4.26 4.56 36.71
C ASN A 120 -3.11 4.08 35.79
N GLN A 121 -3.33 3.14 34.87
CA GLN A 121 -2.32 2.68 33.92
C GLN A 121 -2.33 3.58 32.68
N LEU A 122 -1.38 4.52 32.65
CA LEU A 122 -1.07 5.29 31.45
C LEU A 122 -0.37 4.38 30.43
N PRO A 123 -0.75 4.42 29.14
CA PRO A 123 -0.03 3.68 28.11
C PRO A 123 1.44 4.16 28.04
N CYS A 124 2.38 3.23 28.03
CA CYS A 124 3.79 3.58 27.86
C CYS A 124 4.07 3.97 26.41
N THR A 125 4.80 5.06 26.22
CA THR A 125 5.31 5.46 24.90
C THR A 125 6.66 4.77 24.66
N ALA A 126 6.86 4.29 23.44
CA ALA A 126 8.11 3.69 23.02
C ALA A 126 8.38 4.04 21.55
N GLN A 127 9.67 4.15 21.20
CA GLN A 127 10.10 4.32 19.83
C GLN A 127 10.54 2.96 19.27
N VAL A 128 10.13 2.66 18.04
CA VAL A 128 10.51 1.43 17.34
C VAL A 128 11.43 1.79 16.18
N SER A 129 12.62 1.20 16.14
CA SER A 129 13.52 1.24 14.99
C SER A 129 13.52 -0.09 14.26
N VAL A 130 13.45 -0.06 12.94
CA VAL A 130 13.53 -1.25 12.08
C VAL A 130 14.76 -1.11 11.19
N SER A 131 15.74 -1.99 11.36
CA SER A 131 16.95 -2.10 10.54
C SER A 131 17.10 -3.51 9.95
N ASP A 132 18.11 -3.71 9.10
CA ASP A 132 18.54 -5.03 8.60
C ASP A 132 17.45 -5.84 7.87
N ILE A 133 16.60 -5.14 7.12
CA ILE A 133 15.60 -5.76 6.27
C ILE A 133 16.31 -6.51 5.14
N ARG A 134 16.21 -7.84 5.16
CA ARG A 134 16.76 -8.74 4.14
C ARG A 134 15.64 -9.45 3.42
N ILE A 135 15.74 -9.52 2.10
CA ILE A 135 14.80 -10.24 1.24
C ILE A 135 15.56 -11.42 0.62
N PRO A 136 15.57 -12.59 1.26
CA PRO A 136 16.25 -13.76 0.72
C PRO A 136 15.55 -14.19 -0.58
N LEU A 137 16.30 -14.18 -1.69
CA LEU A 137 15.79 -14.65 -2.97
C LEU A 137 16.16 -16.12 -3.14
N MET A 138 15.16 -16.97 -3.39
CA MET A 138 15.39 -18.37 -3.74
C MET A 138 15.73 -18.43 -5.23
N TRP A 139 17.01 -18.28 -5.57
CA TRP A 139 17.48 -18.51 -6.93
C TRP A 139 17.80 -19.99 -7.08
N ARG A 140 17.35 -20.60 -8.17
CA ARG A 140 17.80 -21.96 -8.49
C ARG A 140 19.26 -21.87 -8.94
N ASP A 141 20.06 -22.89 -8.65
CA ASP A 141 21.46 -22.94 -9.11
C ASP A 141 21.56 -22.80 -10.65
N THR A 142 20.53 -23.22 -11.39
CA THR A 142 20.43 -22.99 -12.84
C THR A 142 20.32 -21.51 -13.22
N ASP A 143 19.60 -20.71 -12.43
CA ASP A 143 19.37 -19.29 -12.68
C ASP A 143 20.57 -18.44 -12.25
N HIS A 144 21.34 -18.92 -11.27
CA HIS A 144 22.55 -18.25 -10.77
C HIS A 144 23.82 -18.65 -11.55
N PHE A 145 24.05 -19.94 -11.80
CA PHE A 145 25.31 -20.44 -12.36
C PHE A 145 25.28 -20.75 -13.86
N LYS A 146 24.11 -20.97 -14.47
CA LYS A 146 23.99 -21.34 -15.91
C LYS A 146 23.43 -20.22 -16.77
N ASN A 147 23.43 -19.00 -16.25
CA ASN A 147 22.79 -17.88 -16.88
C ASN A 147 23.64 -17.31 -18.03
N LYS A 148 23.70 -18.04 -19.15
CA LYS A 148 24.34 -17.62 -20.41
C LYS A 148 23.47 -16.60 -21.16
N GLY A 149 22.92 -15.61 -20.47
CA GLY A 149 22.15 -14.52 -21.07
C GLY A 149 20.62 -14.57 -20.90
N ASP A 150 20.06 -15.09 -19.80
CA ASP A 150 18.66 -14.80 -19.46
C ASP A 150 18.55 -13.31 -19.08
N TYR A 151 17.95 -12.51 -19.96
CA TYR A 151 17.82 -11.05 -19.82
C TYR A 151 16.77 -10.61 -18.79
N ARG A 152 16.30 -11.52 -17.92
CA ARG A 152 15.24 -11.24 -16.95
C ARG A 152 15.74 -10.27 -15.89
N ARG A 153 15.00 -9.17 -15.73
CA ARG A 153 15.25 -8.15 -14.73
C ARG A 153 14.18 -8.25 -13.66
N TYR A 154 14.61 -8.35 -12.40
CA TYR A 154 13.73 -8.39 -11.25
C TYR A 154 13.99 -7.16 -10.38
N ALA A 155 12.93 -6.66 -9.76
CA ALA A 155 13.01 -5.57 -8.80
C ALA A 155 12.07 -5.88 -7.65
N VAL A 156 12.51 -5.55 -6.44
CA VAL A 156 11.73 -5.75 -5.22
C VAL A 156 11.69 -4.44 -4.47
N PHE A 157 10.50 -4.10 -3.96
CA PHE A 157 10.28 -2.94 -3.12
C PHE A 157 9.61 -3.40 -1.84
N CYS A 158 9.95 -2.74 -0.73
CA CYS A 158 9.34 -2.99 0.56
C CYS A 158 8.56 -1.75 1.00
N VAL A 159 7.34 -1.95 1.49
CA VAL A 159 6.54 -0.89 2.11
C VAL A 159 6.20 -1.36 3.52
N LEU A 160 6.59 -0.55 4.52
CA LEU A 160 6.27 -0.76 5.92
C LEU A 160 5.13 0.20 6.29
N LYS A 161 4.09 -0.33 6.93
CA LYS A 161 2.89 0.40 7.33
C LYS A 161 2.45 -0.04 8.73
#